data_AF-A0A8S3JH31-F1
#
_entry.id   AF-A0A8S3JH31-F1
#
_cell.length_a   1.000
_cell.length_b   1.000
_cell.length_c   1.000
_cell.angle_alpha   90.00
_cell.angle_beta   90.00
_cell.angle_gamma   90.00
#
_symmetry.space_group_name_H-M   'P 1'
#
loop_
_entity.id
_entity.type
_entity.pdbx_description
1 polymer ?
#
loop_
_entity_poly.entity_id
_entity_poly.type
_entity_poly.pdbx_seq_one_letter_code
_entity_poly.pdbx_strand_id
1 'polypeptide(L)'
;GIQATCPLNDTQFFKPIDALCNQNTQLCDRGECNKSICTLINKTECVLTIPNVEDPLRQRDVDREYLCHIGCFDIRTNSCIDTLALRMPNNHSMTGFGYKHRPGHACAGTAGYCDVFGKCRAVDAEGPLTRLKNMLLNAENIRTITQLIQ
;
A
#
# COMPACT_ATOMS: atom_id res chain seq x y z
N GLY A 1 41.76 2.55 8.02
CA GLY A 1 40.99 2.60 6.76
C GLY A 1 41.91 3.00 5.64
N ILE A 2 41.86 2.31 4.51
CA ILE A 2 42.80 2.47 3.39
C ILE A 2 42.30 3.53 2.37
N GLN A 3 41.01 3.86 2.41
CA GLN A 3 40.36 4.90 1.60
C GLN A 3 39.26 5.61 2.41
N ALA A 4 38.92 6.85 2.02
CA ALA A 4 37.86 7.66 2.62
C ALA A 4 36.47 7.44 1.98
N THR A 5 36.42 6.74 0.85
CA THR A 5 35.19 6.37 0.15
C THR A 5 34.51 5.18 0.83
N CYS A 6 33.18 5.22 0.91
CA CYS A 6 32.40 4.07 1.34
C CYS A 6 32.47 2.98 0.25
N PRO A 7 32.97 1.78 0.54
CA PRO A 7 32.93 0.68 -0.42
C PRO A 7 31.46 0.30 -0.67
N LEU A 8 30.94 0.66 -1.84
CA LEU A 8 29.60 0.28 -2.28
C LEU A 8 29.64 -1.13 -2.91
N ASN A 9 28.55 -1.89 -2.77
CA ASN A 9 28.29 -3.16 -3.46
C ASN A 9 29.26 -4.31 -3.18
N ASP A 10 29.95 -4.29 -2.05
CA ASP A 10 30.67 -5.49 -1.61
C ASP A 10 29.66 -6.52 -1.07
N THR A 11 29.48 -7.59 -1.84
CA THR A 11 28.57 -8.70 -1.55
C THR A 11 28.86 -9.36 -0.20
N GLN A 12 30.07 -9.17 0.35
CA GLN A 12 30.46 -9.65 1.67
C GLN A 12 29.62 -9.03 2.80
N PHE A 13 29.11 -7.81 2.63
CA PHE A 13 28.31 -7.12 3.65
C PHE A 13 26.80 -7.28 3.45
N PHE A 14 26.38 -8.04 2.46
CA PHE A 14 24.96 -8.26 2.24
C PHE A 14 24.36 -9.05 3.39
N LYS A 15 23.18 -8.62 3.84
CA LYS A 15 22.37 -9.44 4.73
C LYS A 15 22.04 -10.78 4.05
N PRO A 16 21.87 -11.86 4.82
CA PRO A 16 21.46 -13.15 4.28
C PRO A 16 20.18 -13.04 3.45
N ILE A 17 20.03 -13.93 2.46
CA ILE A 17 18.78 -14.10 1.72
C ILE A 17 17.68 -14.43 2.73
N ASP A 18 16.49 -13.86 2.51
CA ASP A 18 15.31 -13.99 3.36
C ASP A 18 15.47 -13.41 4.78
N ALA A 19 16.53 -12.64 5.03
CA ALA A 19 16.62 -11.84 6.25
C ALA A 19 15.51 -10.77 6.26
N LEU A 20 14.85 -10.60 7.42
CA LEU A 20 13.83 -9.57 7.59
C LEU A 20 14.43 -8.18 7.43
N CYS A 21 13.69 -7.33 6.74
CA CYS A 21 14.00 -5.93 6.59
C CYS A 21 12.71 -5.13 6.57
N ASN A 22 12.84 -3.80 6.55
CA ASN A 22 11.71 -2.90 6.40
C ASN A 22 10.61 -3.07 7.47
N GLN A 23 11.00 -3.11 8.75
CA GLN A 23 10.09 -3.38 9.89
C GLN A 23 9.42 -4.76 9.78
N ASN A 24 10.16 -5.76 9.31
CA ASN A 24 9.74 -7.15 9.17
C ASN A 24 8.63 -7.39 8.14
N THR A 25 8.40 -6.44 7.23
CA THR A 25 7.38 -6.54 6.17
C THR A 25 7.93 -7.09 4.84
N GLN A 26 9.26 -7.03 4.68
CA GLN A 26 9.95 -7.47 3.47
C GLN A 26 11.17 -8.32 3.83
N LEU A 27 11.74 -8.94 2.81
CA LEU A 27 12.85 -9.87 2.86
C LEU A 27 13.99 -9.36 1.97
N CYS A 28 15.21 -9.62 2.43
CA CYS A 28 16.41 -9.32 1.67
C CYS A 28 16.61 -10.32 0.52
N ASP A 29 16.88 -9.82 -0.69
CA ASP A 29 17.38 -10.59 -1.82
C ASP A 29 18.63 -9.90 -2.38
N ARG A 30 19.79 -10.58 -2.32
CA ARG A 30 21.04 -10.11 -2.94
C ARG A 30 21.39 -8.63 -2.64
N GLY A 31 21.26 -8.23 -1.37
CA GLY A 31 21.58 -6.88 -0.90
C GLY A 31 20.43 -5.87 -1.00
N GLU A 32 19.31 -6.23 -1.64
CA GLU A 32 18.11 -5.40 -1.73
C GLU A 32 17.02 -5.87 -0.78
N CYS A 33 16.23 -4.94 -0.24
CA CYS A 33 15.04 -5.27 0.55
C CYS A 33 13.78 -5.08 -0.29
N ASN A 34 13.46 -6.07 -1.13
CA ASN A 34 12.41 -5.97 -2.16
C ASN A 34 11.40 -7.13 -2.14
N LYS A 35 11.75 -8.29 -1.58
CA LYS A 35 10.85 -9.45 -1.52
C LYS A 35 9.81 -9.26 -0.44
N SER A 36 8.59 -9.74 -0.68
CA SER A 36 7.51 -9.67 0.30
C SER A 36 7.67 -10.72 1.40
N ILE A 37 7.16 -10.43 2.60
CA ILE A 37 7.03 -11.43 3.67
C ILE A 37 6.20 -12.65 3.22
N CYS A 38 5.29 -12.47 2.26
CA CYS A 38 4.49 -13.55 1.67
C CYS A 38 5.33 -14.66 1.01
N THR A 39 6.57 -14.35 0.60
CA THR A 39 7.46 -15.33 -0.03
C THR A 39 7.84 -16.46 0.93
N LEU A 40 7.87 -16.20 2.26
CA LEU A 40 8.14 -17.24 3.27
C LEU A 40 7.10 -18.38 3.27
N ILE A 41 5.91 -18.12 2.73
CA ILE A 41 4.81 -19.08 2.64
C ILE A 41 4.45 -19.43 1.20
N ASN A 42 5.39 -19.21 0.27
CA ASN A 42 5.23 -19.44 -1.17
C ASN A 42 4.00 -18.74 -1.77
N LYS A 43 3.75 -17.51 -1.32
CA LYS A 43 2.70 -16.62 -1.85
C LYS A 43 3.31 -15.35 -2.40
N THR A 44 2.54 -14.66 -3.24
CA THR A 44 2.89 -13.33 -3.76
C THR A 44 2.13 -12.25 -2.99
N GLU A 45 2.74 -11.08 -2.83
CA GLU A 45 2.06 -9.92 -2.24
C GLU A 45 0.87 -9.50 -3.10
N CYS A 46 -0.20 -9.06 -2.45
CA CYS A 46 -1.36 -8.49 -3.10
C CYS A 46 -1.98 -7.37 -2.24
N VAL A 47 -2.67 -6.46 -2.91
CA VAL A 47 -3.39 -5.37 -2.24
C VAL A 47 -4.77 -5.86 -1.84
N LEU A 48 -5.10 -5.73 -0.55
CA LEU A 48 -6.43 -6.07 -0.05
C LEU A 48 -7.49 -5.10 -0.60
N THR A 49 -8.67 -5.65 -0.88
CA THR A 49 -9.84 -4.89 -1.32
C THR A 49 -11.04 -5.25 -0.45
N ILE A 50 -11.95 -4.30 -0.25
CA ILE A 50 -13.20 -4.59 0.46
C ILE A 50 -14.16 -5.23 -0.57
N PRO A 51 -14.67 -6.44 -0.33
CA PRO A 51 -15.62 -7.07 -1.23
C PRO A 51 -16.97 -6.31 -1.22
N ASN A 52 -17.50 -6.02 -2.41
CA ASN A 52 -18.86 -5.50 -2.64
C ASN A 52 -19.17 -4.13 -2.01
N VAL A 53 -18.40 -3.10 -2.33
CA VAL A 53 -18.73 -1.71 -1.97
C VAL A 53 -18.61 -0.80 -3.18
N GLU A 54 -19.69 -0.08 -3.50
CA GLU A 54 -19.76 0.91 -4.59
C GLU A 54 -18.78 2.08 -4.38
N ASP A 55 -18.38 2.35 -3.14
CA ASP A 55 -17.39 3.36 -2.74
C ASP A 55 -16.47 2.84 -1.61
N PRO A 56 -15.29 2.28 -1.95
CA PRO A 56 -14.33 1.73 -0.98
C PRO A 56 -13.78 2.74 0.04
N LEU A 57 -14.02 4.05 -0.16
CA LEU A 57 -13.41 5.13 0.61
C LEU A 57 -14.34 5.70 1.70
N ARG A 58 -15.63 5.35 1.68
CA ARG A 58 -16.63 5.78 2.69
C ARG A 58 -16.81 4.80 3.86
N GLN A 59 -15.88 3.86 4.00
CA GLN A 59 -15.98 2.77 4.96
C GLN A 59 -15.58 3.17 6.41
N ARG A 60 -16.08 2.43 7.42
CA ARG A 60 -15.78 2.61 8.86
C ARG A 60 -14.28 2.49 9.15
N ASP A 61 -13.82 3.07 10.26
CA ASP A 61 -12.39 3.12 10.64
C ASP A 61 -11.68 1.74 10.62
N VAL A 62 -12.37 0.67 11.03
CA VAL A 62 -11.83 -0.70 11.06
C VAL A 62 -11.51 -1.22 9.66
N ASP A 63 -12.38 -0.94 8.68
CA ASP A 63 -12.20 -1.41 7.31
C ASP A 63 -11.07 -0.64 6.59
N ARG A 64 -10.77 0.59 7.05
CA ARG A 64 -9.67 1.41 6.51
C ARG A 64 -8.30 0.94 6.98
N GLU A 65 -8.20 0.39 8.18
CA GLU A 65 -6.97 -0.19 8.71
C GLU A 65 -6.67 -1.53 8.03
N TYR A 66 -7.70 -2.36 7.84
CA TYR A 66 -7.62 -3.62 7.10
C TYR A 66 -7.00 -3.46 5.71
N LEU A 67 -7.39 -2.42 4.97
CA LEU A 67 -6.85 -2.12 3.63
C LEU A 67 -5.35 -1.80 3.60
N CYS A 68 -4.74 -1.55 4.75
CA CYS A 68 -3.30 -1.30 4.90
C CYS A 68 -2.55 -2.50 5.47
N HIS A 69 -3.21 -3.63 5.66
CA HIS A 69 -2.54 -4.88 5.95
C HIS A 69 -1.92 -5.47 4.67
N ILE A 70 -0.82 -6.20 4.83
CA ILE A 70 -0.20 -6.96 3.76
C ILE A 70 -1.09 -8.15 3.47
N GLY A 71 -1.54 -8.25 2.22
CA GLY A 71 -2.22 -9.41 1.68
C GLY A 71 -1.25 -10.35 0.97
N CYS A 72 -1.48 -11.66 1.10
CA CYS A 72 -0.79 -12.68 0.33
C CYS A 72 -1.77 -13.43 -0.56
N PHE A 73 -1.48 -13.49 -1.85
CA PHE A 73 -2.30 -14.15 -2.84
C PHE A 73 -2.12 -15.68 -2.77
N ASP A 74 -3.22 -16.41 -2.58
CA ASP A 74 -3.23 -17.87 -2.68
C ASP A 74 -3.75 -18.30 -4.05
N ILE A 75 -2.85 -18.85 -4.86
CA ILE A 75 -3.16 -19.38 -6.19
C ILE A 75 -4.24 -20.47 -6.17
N ARG A 76 -4.42 -21.19 -5.05
CA ARG A 76 -5.39 -22.30 -4.95
C ARG A 76 -6.82 -21.80 -4.75
N THR A 77 -6.99 -20.70 -4.02
CA THR A 77 -8.30 -20.08 -3.76
C THR A 77 -8.55 -18.86 -4.64
N ASN A 78 -7.56 -18.47 -5.45
CA ASN A 78 -7.58 -17.28 -6.30
C ASN A 78 -7.98 -16.01 -5.51
N SER A 79 -7.52 -15.92 -4.26
CA SER A 79 -7.94 -14.88 -3.32
C SER A 79 -6.73 -14.22 -2.66
N CYS A 80 -6.84 -12.92 -2.41
CA CYS A 80 -5.90 -12.17 -1.59
C CYS A 80 -6.29 -12.33 -0.11
N ILE A 81 -5.39 -12.90 0.70
CA ILE A 81 -5.67 -13.25 2.11
C ILE A 81 -4.79 -12.38 3.01
N ASP A 82 -5.38 -11.74 4.01
CA ASP A 82 -4.65 -10.96 5.02
C ASP A 82 -3.63 -11.85 5.75
N THR A 83 -2.40 -11.35 5.91
CA THR A 83 -1.35 -12.00 6.72
C THR A 83 -1.78 -12.34 8.14
N LEU A 84 -2.74 -11.62 8.74
CA LEU A 84 -3.32 -11.95 10.05
C LEU A 84 -4.01 -13.32 10.06
N ALA A 85 -4.61 -13.74 8.93
CA ALA A 85 -5.26 -15.03 8.78
C ALA A 85 -4.30 -16.16 8.36
N LEU A 86 -3.02 -15.84 8.11
CA LEU A 86 -2.02 -16.77 7.61
C LEU A 86 -1.07 -17.21 8.73
N ARG A 87 -0.71 -18.50 8.71
CA ARG A 87 0.30 -19.04 9.62
C ARG A 87 1.69 -18.80 9.04
N MET A 88 2.42 -17.84 9.61
CA MET A 88 3.80 -17.53 9.23
C MET A 88 4.78 -18.52 9.89
N PRO A 89 5.91 -18.86 9.23
CA PRO A 89 6.91 -19.77 9.81
C PRO A 89 7.55 -19.21 11.08
N ASN A 90 7.88 -20.12 12.01
CA ASN A 90 8.34 -19.85 13.37
C ASN A 90 9.50 -18.84 13.41
N ASN A 91 9.34 -17.77 14.19
CA ASN A 91 10.18 -16.55 14.36
C ASN A 91 9.80 -15.31 13.53
N HIS A 92 8.88 -15.43 12.56
CA HIS A 92 8.38 -14.30 11.77
C HIS A 92 6.91 -14.00 12.06
N SER A 93 6.42 -14.30 13.25
CA SER A 93 5.04 -14.01 13.64
C SER A 93 5.02 -12.75 14.51
N MET A 94 4.63 -11.61 13.94
CA MET A 94 4.17 -10.48 14.74
C MET A 94 2.87 -10.89 15.42
N THR A 95 2.93 -10.99 16.74
CA THR A 95 1.83 -11.31 17.63
C THR A 95 0.63 -10.37 17.37
N GLY A 96 -0.43 -10.91 16.77
CA GLY A 96 -1.80 -10.45 16.96
C GLY A 96 -2.37 -9.33 16.08
N PHE A 97 -1.56 -8.60 15.30
CA PHE A 97 -2.03 -7.38 14.60
C PHE A 97 -1.86 -7.36 13.06
N GLY A 98 -1.42 -8.46 12.45
CA GLY A 98 -1.15 -8.52 11.00
C GLY A 98 0.07 -7.69 10.61
N TYR A 99 0.68 -7.98 9.46
CA TYR A 99 1.72 -7.11 8.91
C TYR A 99 1.06 -5.93 8.22
N LYS A 100 1.54 -4.71 8.49
CA LYS A 100 1.03 -3.50 7.85
C LYS A 100 1.99 -3.01 6.79
N HIS A 101 1.44 -2.51 5.70
CA HIS A 101 2.22 -1.76 4.74
C HIS A 101 2.78 -0.49 5.37
N ARG A 102 3.87 -0.01 4.78
CA ARG A 102 4.49 1.25 5.18
C ARG A 102 3.63 2.45 4.79
N PRO A 103 3.78 3.58 5.48
CA PRO A 103 3.17 4.83 5.06
C PRO A 103 3.53 5.16 3.60
N GLY A 104 2.54 5.58 2.83
CA GLY A 104 2.66 5.87 1.39
C GLY A 104 2.44 4.66 0.47
N HIS A 105 2.34 3.43 0.99
CA HIS A 105 2.01 2.27 0.16
C HIS A 105 0.57 2.37 -0.37
N ALA A 106 0.36 1.93 -1.61
CA ALA A 106 -0.94 1.98 -2.27
C ALA A 106 -1.95 1.01 -1.64
N CYS A 107 -3.18 1.46 -1.41
CA CYS A 107 -4.27 0.66 -0.84
C CYS A 107 -5.55 0.83 -1.68
N ALA A 108 -6.59 0.03 -1.37
CA ALA A 108 -7.88 0.06 -2.08
C ALA A 108 -7.74 -0.06 -3.61
N GLY A 109 -6.93 -1.00 -4.09
CA GLY A 109 -6.72 -1.19 -5.53
C GLY A 109 -6.09 0.01 -6.23
N THR A 110 -5.16 0.72 -5.56
CA THR A 110 -4.46 1.95 -6.00
C THR A 110 -5.25 3.25 -5.91
N ALA A 111 -6.49 3.21 -5.43
CA ALA A 111 -7.31 4.42 -5.19
C ALA A 111 -6.98 5.14 -3.88
N GLY A 112 -5.99 4.67 -3.12
CA GLY A 112 -5.59 5.25 -1.85
C GLY A 112 -4.13 4.98 -1.48
N TYR A 113 -3.70 5.59 -0.38
CA TYR A 113 -2.41 5.32 0.26
C TYR A 113 -2.56 5.14 1.78
N CYS A 114 -1.69 4.34 2.37
CA CYS A 114 -1.64 4.15 3.82
C CYS A 114 -1.00 5.36 4.52
N ASP A 115 -1.67 5.92 5.51
CA ASP A 115 -1.10 6.99 6.34
C ASP A 115 -0.17 6.45 7.44
N VAL A 116 0.40 7.37 8.23
CA VAL A 116 1.30 7.03 9.34
C VAL A 116 0.63 6.23 10.47
N PHE A 117 -0.71 6.20 10.51
CA PHE A 117 -1.49 5.44 11.47
C PHE A 117 -1.92 4.08 10.89
N GLY A 118 -1.49 3.74 9.68
CA GLY A 118 -1.87 2.51 9.00
C GLY A 118 -3.33 2.51 8.55
N LYS A 119 -3.91 3.69 8.25
CA LYS A 119 -5.26 3.80 7.67
C LYS A 119 -5.19 4.15 6.20
N CYS A 120 -6.03 3.52 5.38
CA CYS A 120 -6.14 3.82 3.97
C CYS A 120 -6.85 5.18 3.75
N ARG A 121 -6.14 6.10 3.09
CA ARG A 121 -6.61 7.43 2.68
C ARG A 121 -6.85 7.45 1.18
N ALA A 122 -8.02 7.94 0.78
CA ALA A 122 -8.35 8.14 -0.62
C ALA A 122 -7.34 9.07 -1.30
N VAL A 123 -6.96 8.72 -2.53
CA VAL A 123 -6.41 9.69 -3.47
C VAL A 123 -7.60 10.36 -4.16
N ASP A 124 -7.93 11.58 -3.76
CA ASP A 124 -8.94 12.38 -4.44
C ASP A 124 -8.27 13.27 -5.50
N ALA A 125 -8.14 12.74 -6.72
CA ALA A 125 -7.67 13.53 -7.86
C ALA A 125 -8.65 14.66 -8.24
N GLU A 126 -9.91 14.58 -7.79
CA GLU A 126 -10.96 15.57 -7.99
C GLU A 126 -11.43 16.17 -6.67
N GLY A 127 -10.49 16.75 -5.93
CA GLY A 127 -10.76 17.46 -4.70
C GLY A 127 -11.85 18.55 -4.86
N PRO A 128 -12.34 19.11 -3.74
CA PRO A 128 -13.46 20.06 -3.74
C PRO A 128 -13.23 21.28 -4.64
N LEU A 129 -11.98 21.73 -4.79
CA LEU A 129 -11.63 22.83 -5.72
C LEU A 129 -11.70 22.40 -7.19
N THR A 130 -11.28 21.18 -7.53
CA THR A 130 -11.42 20.65 -8.90
C THR A 130 -12.88 20.44 -9.25
N ARG A 131 -13.68 19.91 -8.31
CA ARG A 131 -15.14 19.81 -8.45
C ARG A 131 -15.80 21.17 -8.62
N LEU A 132 -15.43 22.15 -7.77
CA LEU A 132 -15.93 23.52 -7.88
C LEU A 132 -15.54 24.16 -9.22
N LYS A 133 -14.29 23.97 -9.66
CA LYS A 133 -13.80 24.43 -10.97
C LYS A 133 -14.64 23.82 -12.10
N ASN A 134 -14.82 22.50 -12.09
CA ASN A 134 -15.56 21.81 -13.15
C ASN A 134 -17.06 22.15 -13.10
N MET A 135 -17.61 22.42 -11.91
CA MET A 135 -18.99 22.84 -11.74
C MET A 135 -19.20 24.29 -12.18
N LEU A 136 -18.31 25.23 -11.85
CA LEU A 136 -18.46 26.64 -12.21
C LEU A 136 -17.98 26.94 -13.64
N LEU A 137 -16.91 26.29 -14.09
CA LEU A 137 -16.18 26.63 -15.31
C LEU A 137 -16.28 25.55 -16.38
N ASN A 138 -17.38 24.78 -16.42
CA ASN A 138 -17.69 23.97 -17.60
C ASN A 138 -18.21 24.85 -18.75
N ALA A 139 -18.15 24.31 -19.97
CA ALA A 139 -18.51 25.05 -21.18
C ALA A 139 -19.95 25.58 -21.17
N GLU A 140 -20.87 24.87 -20.51
CA GLU A 140 -22.28 25.26 -20.41
C GLU A 140 -22.45 26.44 -19.45
N ASN A 141 -21.83 26.36 -18.27
CA ASN A 141 -21.91 27.36 -17.23
C ASN A 141 -21.12 28.62 -17.57
N ILE A 142 -19.98 28.50 -18.27
CA ILE A 142 -19.28 29.66 -18.81
C ILE A 142 -20.16 30.42 -19.81
N ARG A 143 -20.93 29.72 -20.66
CA ARG A 143 -21.86 30.40 -21.59
C ARG A 143 -22.93 31.18 -20.83
N THR A 144 -23.51 30.57 -19.79
CA THR A 144 -24.51 31.23 -18.93
C THR A 144 -23.94 32.43 -18.19
N ILE A 145 -22.74 32.31 -17.62
CA ILE A 145 -22.06 33.42 -16.93
C ILE A 145 -21.74 34.54 -17.92
N THR A 146 -21.25 34.22 -19.11
CA THR A 146 -20.91 35.22 -20.14
C THR A 146 -22.16 36.01 -20.59
N GLN A 147 -23.33 35.38 -20.61
CA GLN A 147 -24.60 36.04 -20.92
C GLN A 147 -25.07 37.02 -19.83
N LEU A 148 -24.61 36.88 -18.59
CA LEU A 148 -24.96 37.77 -17.47
C LEU A 148 -24.08 39.04 -17.40
N ILE A 149 -23.01 39.11 -18.20
CA ILE A 149 -22.06 40.24 -18.24
C ILE A 149 -22.28 41.10 -19.52
N GLN A 150 -23.35 40.80 -20.29
CA GLN A 150 -23.85 41.62 -21.39
C GLN A 150 -25.04 42.45 -20.94
#